data_AF-A0A166V6G1-F1
#
_entry.id   AF-A0A166V6G1-F1
#
_cell.length_a   1.000
_cell.length_b   1.000
_cell.length_c   1.000
_cell.angle_alpha   90.00
_cell.angle_beta   90.00
_cell.angle_gamma   90.00
#
_symmetry.space_group_name_H-M   'P 1'
#
loop_
_entity.id
_entity.type
_entity.pdbx_description
1 polymer ?
#
loop_
_entity_poly.entity_id
_entity_poly.type
_entity_poly.pdbx_seq_one_letter_code
_entity_poly.pdbx_strand_id
1 'polypeptide(L)'
;MPSTTALIFTIPPEVSEHALTYLHPTDVASFAKVSRAGRALVYGAPDYYLWRQLFLALFDDPRKSLKGHSAHLAYNWKGELQRRIRAELTAFNAEQRPDEQITTVKTLIAVILESPPVEATIPYGESASLRFATRILRDSAILSTPDAPDKICAQKISRLRAYLALSLDSPEQKHSEDGSQFLADLRVKSRCYVYDLRNYRRDNEFGPFLREREVNWAHVEAIVNVVQMNLVELEGLWLDTRPPVGLEATRGYSAPGAFKRTPEDWACVEGTWRRYVSFMDYR
;
A
#
# COMPACT_ATOMS: atom_id res chain seq x y z
N MET A 1 -37.04 -7.99 43.24
CA MET A 1 -36.75 -6.87 42.31
C MET A 1 -36.05 -7.46 41.09
N PRO A 2 -36.75 -7.70 39.97
CA PRO A 2 -36.07 -8.18 38.77
C PRO A 2 -35.19 -7.05 38.22
N SER A 3 -33.88 -7.29 38.10
CA SER A 3 -32.97 -6.36 37.43
C SER A 3 -33.42 -6.19 35.99
N THR A 4 -33.96 -5.01 35.67
CA THR A 4 -34.34 -4.61 34.32
C THR A 4 -33.07 -4.60 33.46
N THR A 5 -32.79 -5.71 32.79
CA THR A 5 -31.72 -5.82 31.82
C THR A 5 -32.16 -5.00 30.62
N ALA A 6 -31.68 -3.76 30.52
CA ALA A 6 -31.90 -2.95 29.33
C ALA A 6 -31.28 -3.70 28.14
N LEU A 7 -32.14 -4.25 27.27
CA LEU A 7 -31.70 -4.93 26.07
C LEU A 7 -31.23 -3.86 25.09
N ILE A 8 -30.05 -4.01 24.51
CA ILE A 8 -29.51 -3.11 23.46
C ILE A 8 -30.48 -2.93 22.27
N PHE A 9 -31.48 -3.80 22.13
CA PHE A 9 -32.53 -3.73 21.11
C PHE A 9 -33.74 -2.85 21.49
N THR A 10 -33.74 -2.20 22.66
CA THR A 10 -34.80 -1.24 23.03
C THR A 10 -34.51 0.17 22.54
N ILE A 11 -33.27 0.47 22.14
CA ILE A 11 -32.91 1.74 21.49
C ILE A 11 -33.21 1.67 19.99
N PRO A 12 -33.49 2.81 19.33
CA PRO A 12 -33.72 2.85 17.89
C PRO A 12 -32.54 2.23 17.11
N PRO A 13 -32.82 1.51 16.00
CA PRO A 13 -31.79 0.86 15.21
C PRO A 13 -30.74 1.85 14.68
N GLU A 14 -31.14 3.09 14.38
CA GLU A 14 -30.25 4.15 13.90
C GLU A 14 -29.19 4.53 14.96
N VAL A 15 -29.59 4.58 16.23
CA VAL A 15 -28.67 4.86 17.35
C VAL A 15 -27.71 3.70 17.56
N SER A 16 -28.22 2.47 17.42
CA SER A 16 -27.39 1.26 17.48
C SER A 16 -26.37 1.23 16.33
N GLU A 17 -26.80 1.50 15.10
CA GLU A 17 -25.93 1.58 13.94
C GLU A 17 -24.86 2.67 14.11
N HIS A 18 -25.25 3.86 14.56
CA HIS A 18 -24.32 4.94 14.83
C HIS A 18 -23.28 4.55 15.89
N ALA A 19 -23.69 3.90 16.98
CA ALA A 19 -22.77 3.39 17.99
C ALA A 19 -21.78 2.37 17.41
N LEU A 20 -22.25 1.49 16.51
CA LEU A 20 -21.39 0.53 15.83
C LEU A 20 -20.36 1.19 14.90
N THR A 21 -20.60 2.41 14.37
CA THR A 21 -19.62 3.11 13.53
C THR A 21 -18.32 3.48 14.26
N TYR A 22 -18.33 3.50 15.59
CA TYR A 22 -17.16 3.77 16.41
C TYR A 22 -16.32 2.52 16.72
N LEU A 23 -16.79 1.33 16.35
CA LEU A 23 -16.11 0.07 16.63
C LEU A 23 -15.23 -0.38 15.46
N HIS A 24 -14.24 -1.22 15.76
CA HIS A 24 -13.47 -1.87 14.70
C HIS A 24 -14.37 -2.88 13.95
N PRO A 25 -14.23 -3.06 12.62
CA PRO A 25 -15.08 -3.97 11.85
C PRO A 25 -15.08 -5.43 12.35
N THR A 26 -14.01 -5.88 13.01
CA THR A 26 -13.96 -7.20 13.66
C THR A 26 -14.89 -7.30 14.87
N ASP A 27 -15.06 -6.21 15.61
CA ASP A 27 -15.94 -6.15 16.77
C ASP A 27 -17.38 -6.06 16.32
N VAL A 28 -17.67 -5.31 15.26
CA VAL A 28 -18.98 -5.29 14.61
C VAL A 28 -19.36 -6.68 14.09
N ALA A 29 -18.42 -7.42 13.50
CA ALA A 29 -18.64 -8.79 13.07
C ALA A 29 -18.88 -9.75 14.26
N SER A 30 -18.20 -9.53 15.39
CA SER A 30 -18.42 -10.30 16.62
C SER A 30 -19.79 -10.01 17.23
N PHE A 31 -20.19 -8.73 17.30
CA PHE A 31 -21.53 -8.31 17.73
C PHE A 31 -22.63 -8.97 16.90
N ALA A 32 -22.47 -9.00 15.57
CA ALA A 32 -23.44 -9.62 14.66
C ALA A 32 -23.61 -11.13 14.88
N LYS A 33 -22.67 -11.81 15.56
CA LYS A 33 -22.77 -13.25 15.90
C LYS A 33 -23.54 -13.50 17.19
N VAL A 34 -23.70 -12.50 18.06
CA VAL A 34 -24.32 -12.66 19.39
C VAL A 34 -25.82 -12.93 19.30
N SER A 35 -26.52 -12.36 18.32
CA SER A 35 -27.97 -12.54 18.17
C SER A 35 -28.47 -12.39 16.73
N ARG A 36 -29.67 -12.93 16.44
CA ARG A 36 -30.34 -12.74 15.13
C ARG A 36 -30.67 -11.28 14.87
N ALA A 37 -31.06 -10.52 15.90
CA ALA A 37 -31.35 -9.10 15.80
C ALA A 37 -30.09 -8.30 15.45
N GLY A 38 -28.96 -8.57 16.11
CA GLY A 38 -27.67 -7.96 15.76
C GLY A 38 -27.21 -8.32 14.35
N ARG A 39 -27.43 -9.57 13.92
CA ARG A 39 -27.17 -9.99 12.53
C ARG A 39 -28.02 -9.22 11.52
N ALA A 40 -29.31 -9.06 11.80
CA ALA A 40 -30.24 -8.31 10.94
C ALA A 40 -29.86 -6.83 10.87
N LEU A 41 -29.45 -6.23 11.98
CA LEU A 41 -28.96 -4.84 12.02
C LEU A 41 -27.72 -4.66 11.14
N VAL A 42 -26.70 -5.51 11.29
CA VAL A 42 -25.42 -5.33 10.58
C VAL A 42 -25.49 -5.74 9.10
N TYR A 43 -26.24 -6.79 8.76
CA TYR A 43 -26.24 -7.36 7.41
C TYR A 43 -27.55 -7.19 6.64
N GLY A 44 -28.64 -6.82 7.30
CA GLY A 44 -29.97 -6.70 6.70
C GLY A 44 -30.38 -5.29 6.31
N ALA A 45 -29.61 -4.26 6.70
CA ALA A 45 -29.89 -2.87 6.33
C ALA A 45 -29.74 -2.65 4.80
N PRO A 46 -30.72 -2.00 4.13
CA PRO A 46 -30.71 -1.81 2.68
C PRO A 46 -29.82 -0.65 2.20
N ASP A 47 -29.44 0.28 3.08
CA ASP A 47 -28.88 1.59 2.73
C ASP A 47 -27.34 1.66 2.75
N TYR A 48 -26.65 0.56 3.02
CA TYR A 48 -25.18 0.46 3.13
C TYR A 48 -24.53 1.49 4.07
N TYR A 49 -25.31 2.20 4.89
CA TYR A 49 -24.85 3.35 5.67
C TYR A 49 -23.75 2.93 6.64
N LEU A 50 -24.02 1.92 7.47
CA LEU A 50 -23.07 1.36 8.43
C LEU A 50 -21.74 0.97 7.77
N TRP A 51 -21.80 0.24 6.65
CA TRP A 51 -20.61 -0.22 5.93
C TRP A 51 -19.78 0.93 5.36
N ARG A 52 -20.46 1.97 4.84
CA ARG A 52 -19.80 3.17 4.35
C ARG A 52 -19.13 3.95 5.49
N GLN A 53 -19.80 4.14 6.62
CA GLN A 53 -19.23 4.85 7.77
C GLN A 53 -18.02 4.11 8.33
N LEU A 54 -18.11 2.80 8.53
CA LEU A 54 -17.00 1.97 8.97
C LEU A 54 -15.81 2.03 8.01
N PHE A 55 -16.08 2.06 6.70
CA PHE A 55 -15.02 2.22 5.71
C PHE A 55 -14.34 3.58 5.81
N LEU A 56 -15.12 4.67 5.83
CA LEU A 56 -14.59 6.03 5.87
C LEU A 56 -13.92 6.40 7.20
N ALA A 57 -14.21 5.67 8.28
CA ALA A 57 -13.52 5.80 9.55
C ALA A 57 -12.07 5.27 9.51
N LEU A 58 -11.77 4.35 8.59
CA LEU A 58 -10.47 3.66 8.51
C LEU A 58 -9.69 3.98 7.23
N PHE A 59 -10.39 4.33 6.15
CA PHE A 59 -9.83 4.47 4.82
C PHE A 59 -10.25 5.77 4.17
N ASP A 60 -9.50 6.19 3.16
CA ASP A 60 -9.84 7.37 2.38
C ASP A 60 -11.06 7.13 1.51
N ASP A 61 -11.75 8.21 1.16
CA ASP A 61 -12.89 8.14 0.27
C ASP A 61 -12.46 7.75 -1.16
N PRO A 62 -12.86 6.56 -1.67
CA PRO A 62 -12.45 6.08 -2.99
C PRO A 62 -12.97 6.97 -4.13
N ARG A 63 -14.02 7.76 -3.87
CA ARG A 63 -14.59 8.73 -4.81
C ARG A 63 -13.63 9.89 -5.10
N LYS A 64 -12.70 10.16 -4.18
CA LYS A 64 -11.65 11.17 -4.36
C LYS A 64 -10.42 10.64 -5.11
N SER A 65 -10.34 9.33 -5.39
CA SER A 65 -9.22 8.78 -6.15
C SER A 65 -9.21 9.30 -7.59
N LEU A 66 -8.06 9.29 -8.26
CA LEU A 66 -7.98 9.69 -9.68
C LEU A 66 -8.93 8.85 -10.56
N LYS A 67 -9.12 7.57 -10.21
CA LYS A 67 -10.06 6.64 -10.88
C LYS A 67 -11.53 6.83 -10.42
N GLY A 68 -11.75 7.57 -9.33
CA GLY A 68 -13.03 7.72 -8.63
C GLY A 68 -14.06 8.57 -9.36
N HIS A 69 -13.66 9.35 -10.36
CA HIS A 69 -14.55 10.21 -11.17
C HIS A 69 -15.65 9.43 -11.93
N SER A 70 -15.57 8.10 -12.02
CA SER A 70 -16.52 7.26 -12.78
C SER A 70 -17.36 6.29 -11.93
N ALA A 71 -17.16 6.20 -10.60
CA ALA A 71 -17.69 5.10 -9.78
C ALA A 71 -18.84 5.48 -8.82
N HIS A 72 -19.61 6.54 -9.13
CA HIS A 72 -20.52 7.17 -8.16
C HIS A 72 -21.76 6.37 -7.73
N LEU A 73 -22.19 5.34 -8.47
CA LEU A 73 -23.52 4.74 -8.25
C LEU A 73 -23.55 3.33 -7.63
N ALA A 74 -22.42 2.63 -7.50
CA ALA A 74 -22.43 1.24 -7.04
C ALA A 74 -21.13 0.79 -6.31
N TYR A 75 -20.50 1.67 -5.52
CA TYR A 75 -19.32 1.24 -4.75
C TYR A 75 -19.72 0.22 -3.68
N ASN A 76 -19.11 -0.97 -3.73
CA ASN A 76 -19.39 -2.06 -2.79
C ASN A 76 -18.67 -1.85 -1.46
N TRP A 77 -19.13 -0.90 -0.65
CA TRP A 77 -18.53 -0.55 0.65
C TRP A 77 -18.29 -1.77 1.55
N LYS A 78 -19.27 -2.66 1.63
CA LYS A 78 -19.19 -3.88 2.44
C LYS A 78 -18.09 -4.81 1.93
N GLY A 79 -18.10 -5.13 0.63
CA GLY A 79 -17.13 -6.04 0.04
C GLY A 79 -15.70 -5.50 0.14
N GLU A 80 -15.54 -4.20 -0.07
CA GLU A 80 -14.26 -3.51 0.00
C GLU A 80 -13.70 -3.45 1.42
N LEU A 81 -14.54 -3.11 2.41
CA LEU A 81 -14.14 -3.16 3.82
C LEU A 81 -13.72 -4.58 4.22
N GLN A 82 -14.56 -5.58 3.90
CA GLN A 82 -14.27 -6.98 4.22
C GLN A 82 -12.98 -7.47 3.56
N ARG A 83 -12.73 -7.06 2.31
CA ARG A 83 -11.51 -7.41 1.58
C ARG A 83 -10.26 -6.85 2.27
N ARG A 84 -10.28 -5.58 2.64
CA ARG A 84 -9.14 -4.89 3.30
C ARG A 84 -8.88 -5.44 4.71
N ILE A 85 -9.93 -5.64 5.51
CA ILE A 85 -9.80 -6.21 6.86
C ILE A 85 -9.36 -7.68 6.81
N ARG A 86 -9.82 -8.47 5.83
CA ARG A 86 -9.31 -9.83 5.64
C ARG A 86 -7.82 -9.83 5.30
N ALA A 87 -7.39 -8.94 4.41
CA ALA A 87 -5.98 -8.81 4.05
C ALA A 87 -5.12 -8.46 5.28
N GLU A 88 -5.59 -7.59 6.16
CA GLU A 88 -4.93 -7.32 7.45
C GLU A 88 -4.81 -8.58 8.31
N LEU A 89 -5.93 -9.25 8.59
CA LEU A 89 -5.91 -10.44 9.44
C LEU A 89 -5.03 -11.56 8.87
N THR A 90 -5.08 -11.75 7.55
CA THR A 90 -4.22 -12.71 6.86
C THR A 90 -2.75 -12.30 6.97
N ALA A 91 -2.41 -11.02 6.79
CA ALA A 91 -1.03 -10.52 6.84
C ALA A 91 -0.31 -10.86 8.16
N PHE A 92 -1.03 -10.79 9.28
CA PHE A 92 -0.49 -11.08 10.61
C PHE A 92 -0.55 -12.56 11.01
N ASN A 93 -1.17 -13.41 10.19
CA ASN A 93 -1.14 -14.85 10.42
C ASN A 93 0.21 -15.43 9.99
N ALA A 94 0.82 -16.30 10.79
CA ALA A 94 2.09 -16.96 10.47
C ALA A 94 1.94 -18.17 9.54
N GLU A 95 0.75 -18.79 9.51
CA GLU A 95 0.45 -20.00 8.72
C GLU A 95 -0.26 -19.67 7.39
N GLN A 96 0.23 -18.67 6.66
CA GLN A 96 -0.43 -18.20 5.44
C GLN A 96 -0.36 -19.25 4.32
N ARG A 97 -1.51 -19.51 3.71
CA ARG A 97 -1.56 -20.23 2.43
C ARG A 97 -1.10 -19.32 1.29
N PRO A 98 -0.39 -19.85 0.26
CA PRO A 98 0.07 -19.05 -0.88
C PRO A 98 -1.02 -18.21 -1.56
N ASP A 99 -2.22 -18.77 -1.73
CA ASP A 99 -3.36 -18.06 -2.37
C ASP A 99 -3.86 -16.88 -1.54
N GLU A 100 -3.84 -17.02 -0.21
CA GLU A 100 -4.23 -15.97 0.73
C GLU A 100 -3.18 -14.86 0.74
N GLN A 101 -1.89 -15.21 0.64
CA GLN A 101 -0.79 -14.25 0.51
C GLN A 101 -0.93 -13.43 -0.79
N ILE A 102 -1.17 -14.08 -1.93
CA ILE A 102 -1.37 -13.40 -3.22
C ILE A 102 -2.55 -12.43 -3.14
N THR A 103 -3.65 -12.86 -2.53
CA THR A 103 -4.87 -12.03 -2.38
C THR A 103 -4.62 -10.83 -1.47
N THR A 104 -3.87 -11.03 -0.38
CA THR A 104 -3.46 -9.97 0.55
C THR A 104 -2.59 -8.93 -0.14
N VAL A 105 -1.54 -9.37 -0.83
CA VAL A 105 -0.63 -8.48 -1.58
C VAL A 105 -1.39 -7.72 -2.68
N LYS A 106 -2.27 -8.38 -3.43
CA LYS A 106 -3.14 -7.73 -4.44
C LYS A 106 -4.01 -6.65 -3.80
N THR A 107 -4.56 -6.93 -2.62
CA THR A 107 -5.41 -5.98 -1.89
C THR A 107 -4.60 -4.76 -1.45
N LEU A 108 -3.40 -4.94 -0.90
CA LEU A 108 -2.53 -3.83 -0.50
C LEU A 108 -2.12 -2.96 -1.70
N ILE A 109 -1.80 -3.56 -2.85
CA ILE A 109 -1.53 -2.81 -4.08
C ILE A 109 -2.77 -2.02 -4.52
N ALA A 110 -3.97 -2.62 -4.46
CA ALA A 110 -5.21 -1.92 -4.80
C ALA A 110 -5.44 -0.72 -3.87
N VAL A 111 -5.26 -0.89 -2.55
CA VAL A 111 -5.34 0.19 -1.56
C VAL A 111 -4.40 1.36 -1.94
N ILE A 112 -3.15 1.06 -2.32
CA ILE A 112 -2.17 2.08 -2.72
C ILE A 112 -2.62 2.83 -3.98
N LEU A 113 -3.10 2.11 -4.99
CA LEU A 113 -3.51 2.69 -6.27
C LEU A 113 -4.86 3.43 -6.21
N GLU A 114 -5.67 3.14 -5.21
CA GLU A 114 -6.97 3.78 -4.95
C GLU A 114 -6.86 4.97 -3.99
N SER A 115 -5.68 5.25 -3.44
CA SER A 115 -5.48 6.40 -2.56
C SER A 115 -5.76 7.72 -3.29
N PRO A 116 -6.33 8.72 -2.59
CA PRO A 116 -6.61 10.02 -3.17
C PRO A 116 -5.32 10.74 -3.57
N PRO A 117 -5.36 11.63 -4.57
CA PRO A 117 -4.25 12.52 -4.86
C PRO A 117 -3.90 13.39 -3.65
N VAL A 118 -2.69 13.96 -3.64
CA VAL A 118 -2.30 14.98 -2.67
C VAL A 118 -3.13 16.24 -2.92
N GLU A 119 -3.72 16.81 -1.88
CA GLU A 119 -4.52 18.04 -1.98
C GLU A 119 -3.62 19.27 -1.81
N ALA A 120 -3.74 20.27 -2.70
CA ALA A 120 -2.92 21.49 -2.67
C ALA A 120 -3.08 22.31 -1.37
N THR A 121 -4.26 22.21 -0.75
CA THR A 121 -4.64 22.94 0.46
C THR A 121 -4.11 22.30 1.74
N ILE A 122 -3.75 21.01 1.70
CA ILE A 122 -3.27 20.24 2.86
C ILE A 122 -1.96 19.55 2.47
N PRO A 123 -0.84 20.29 2.41
CA PRO A 123 0.44 19.76 1.94
C PRO A 123 1.00 18.59 2.76
N TYR A 124 0.46 18.33 3.95
CA TYR A 124 0.87 17.24 4.85
C TYR A 124 -0.27 16.26 5.19
N GLY A 125 -1.34 16.23 4.38
CA GLY A 125 -2.45 15.32 4.60
C GLY A 125 -2.06 13.88 4.31
N GLU A 126 -1.70 13.11 5.34
CA GLU A 126 -1.45 11.66 5.22
C GLU A 126 -2.71 10.92 4.78
N SER A 127 -2.55 9.93 3.88
CA SER A 127 -3.64 9.06 3.46
C SER A 127 -3.91 8.00 4.52
N ALA A 128 -5.16 7.89 4.98
CA ALA A 128 -5.55 6.86 5.94
C ALA A 128 -5.32 5.46 5.35
N SER A 129 -5.61 5.29 4.05
CA SER A 129 -5.38 4.05 3.31
C SER A 129 -3.89 3.67 3.23
N LEU A 130 -3.01 4.64 2.98
CA LEU A 130 -1.57 4.39 2.92
C LEU A 130 -0.97 4.18 4.30
N ARG A 131 -1.46 4.86 5.33
CA ARG A 131 -1.06 4.59 6.72
C ARG A 131 -1.41 3.16 7.12
N PHE A 132 -2.62 2.70 6.79
CA PHE A 132 -3.04 1.32 6.97
C PHE A 132 -2.10 0.33 6.26
N ALA A 133 -1.82 0.56 4.96
CA ALA A 133 -0.95 -0.32 4.18
C ALA A 133 0.49 -0.33 4.73
N THR A 134 1.01 0.84 5.10
CA THR A 134 2.36 1.01 5.67
C THR A 134 2.51 0.23 6.97
N ARG A 135 1.53 0.34 7.88
CA ARG A 135 1.52 -0.42 9.14
C ARG A 135 1.58 -1.92 8.89
N ILE A 136 0.70 -2.44 8.02
CA ILE A 136 0.69 -3.88 7.70
C ILE A 136 2.03 -4.31 7.11
N LEU A 137 2.58 -3.57 6.15
CA LEU A 137 3.83 -3.93 5.49
C LEU A 137 5.04 -3.87 6.43
N ARG A 138 5.02 -2.98 7.42
CA ARG A 138 6.06 -2.85 8.45
C ARG A 138 5.99 -3.96 9.48
N ASP A 139 4.78 -4.24 9.98
CA ASP A 139 4.60 -5.05 11.18
C ASP A 139 4.34 -6.54 10.85
N SER A 140 4.18 -6.89 9.58
CA SER A 140 3.98 -8.27 9.12
C SER A 140 5.20 -8.83 8.38
N ALA A 141 5.23 -10.17 8.21
CA ALA A 141 6.27 -10.86 7.46
C ALA A 141 6.06 -10.85 5.93
N ILE A 142 5.10 -10.06 5.40
CA ILE A 142 4.78 -10.04 3.96
C ILE A 142 6.00 -9.66 3.11
N LEU A 143 6.81 -8.71 3.59
CA LEU A 143 8.00 -8.26 2.86
C LEU A 143 9.22 -9.14 3.11
N SER A 144 9.18 -10.04 4.09
CA SER A 144 10.34 -10.84 4.49
C SER A 144 10.48 -12.14 3.70
N THR A 145 9.51 -12.50 2.84
CA THR A 145 9.55 -13.74 2.06
C THR A 145 10.60 -13.61 0.94
N PRO A 146 11.74 -14.31 1.01
CA PRO A 146 12.79 -14.22 -0.01
C PRO A 146 12.36 -14.92 -1.29
N ASP A 147 11.60 -16.01 -1.13
CA ASP A 147 11.09 -16.87 -2.18
C ASP A 147 9.57 -16.89 -2.08
N ALA A 148 8.92 -15.95 -2.76
CA ALA A 148 7.47 -16.00 -2.89
C ALA A 148 7.10 -17.33 -3.60
N PRO A 149 6.03 -18.01 -3.16
CA PRO A 149 5.71 -19.37 -3.63
C PRO A 149 5.40 -19.45 -5.13
N ASP A 150 5.06 -18.32 -5.76
CA ASP A 150 4.75 -18.20 -7.18
C ASP A 150 5.38 -16.92 -7.77
N LYS A 151 5.77 -16.97 -9.05
CA LYS A 151 6.31 -15.84 -9.83
C LYS A 151 5.35 -14.64 -9.83
N ILE A 152 4.04 -14.88 -9.89
CA ILE A 152 3.04 -13.79 -9.85
C ILE A 152 3.07 -13.10 -8.48
N CYS A 153 3.17 -13.87 -7.40
CA CYS A 153 3.31 -13.33 -6.05
C CYS A 153 4.61 -12.54 -5.91
N ALA A 154 5.73 -13.10 -6.40
CA ALA A 154 7.04 -12.46 -6.37
C ALA A 154 7.02 -11.07 -7.04
N GLN A 155 6.47 -10.97 -8.26
CA GLN A 155 6.36 -9.70 -8.97
C GLN A 155 5.54 -8.66 -8.20
N LYS A 156 4.49 -9.08 -7.49
CA LYS A 156 3.68 -8.17 -6.68
C LYS A 156 4.36 -7.74 -5.39
N ILE A 157 5.10 -8.62 -4.73
CA ILE A 157 5.92 -8.27 -3.56
C ILE A 157 7.03 -7.30 -3.99
N SER A 158 7.71 -7.58 -5.11
CA SER A 158 8.70 -6.66 -5.69
C SER A 158 8.11 -5.30 -6.01
N ARG A 159 6.86 -5.25 -6.51
CA ARG A 159 6.15 -3.98 -6.72
C ARG A 159 5.95 -3.21 -5.43
N LEU A 160 5.55 -3.87 -4.34
CA LEU A 160 5.41 -3.24 -3.03
C LEU A 160 6.75 -2.71 -2.50
N ARG A 161 7.82 -3.52 -2.57
CA ARG A 161 9.17 -3.09 -2.15
C ARG A 161 9.68 -1.92 -2.98
N ALA A 162 9.44 -1.92 -4.30
CA ALA A 162 9.76 -0.80 -5.18
C ALA A 162 9.01 0.49 -4.80
N TYR A 163 7.73 0.40 -4.41
CA TYR A 163 6.95 1.55 -3.93
C TYR A 163 7.44 2.08 -2.59
N LEU A 164 7.94 1.22 -1.70
CA LEU A 164 8.51 1.64 -0.43
C LEU A 164 9.88 2.30 -0.63
N ALA A 165 10.66 1.88 -1.64
CA ALA A 165 11.97 2.44 -1.94
C ALA A 165 12.90 2.48 -0.70
N LEU A 166 12.95 1.35 0.01
CA LEU A 166 13.70 1.17 1.26
C LEU A 166 13.27 2.08 2.43
N SER A 167 12.06 2.66 2.38
CA SER A 167 11.55 3.55 3.45
C SER A 167 11.26 2.84 4.77
N LEU A 168 11.09 1.52 4.76
CA LEU A 168 10.81 0.73 5.97
C LEU A 168 12.06 0.10 6.57
N ASP A 169 13.17 0.09 5.84
CA ASP A 169 14.45 -0.41 6.33
C ASP A 169 15.04 0.68 7.25
N SER A 170 14.73 0.56 8.56
CA SER A 170 14.96 1.59 9.57
C SER A 170 16.44 1.98 9.65
N PRO A 171 16.78 3.27 9.86
CA PRO A 171 18.14 3.68 10.25
C PRO A 171 18.68 2.90 11.46
N GLU A 172 17.82 2.48 12.39
CA GLU A 172 18.20 1.69 13.57
C GLU A 172 18.63 0.27 13.18
N GLN A 173 17.98 -0.33 12.17
CA GLN A 173 18.43 -1.57 11.56
C GLN A 173 19.73 -1.36 10.77
N LYS A 174 19.94 -0.19 10.15
CA LYS A 174 21.22 0.14 9.48
C LYS A 174 22.40 0.18 10.46
N HIS A 175 22.16 0.49 11.72
CA HIS A 175 23.20 0.54 12.75
C HIS A 175 23.42 -0.79 13.48
N SER A 176 22.57 -1.80 13.29
CA SER A 176 22.87 -3.16 13.75
C SER A 176 23.78 -3.86 12.74
N GLU A 177 24.65 -4.75 13.21
CA GLU A 177 25.50 -5.58 12.33
C GLU A 177 24.65 -6.38 11.34
N ASP A 178 23.51 -6.93 11.79
CA ASP A 178 22.59 -7.72 10.97
C ASP A 178 21.94 -6.90 9.85
N GLY A 179 21.48 -5.67 10.12
CA GLY A 179 20.84 -4.85 9.10
C GLY A 179 21.85 -4.18 8.16
N SER A 180 23.07 -3.90 8.62
CA SER A 180 24.18 -3.52 7.75
C SER A 180 24.53 -4.64 6.76
N GLN A 181 24.63 -5.89 7.24
CA GLN A 181 24.90 -7.04 6.39
C GLN A 181 23.76 -7.29 5.40
N PHE A 182 22.51 -7.21 5.87
CA PHE A 182 21.33 -7.35 5.01
C PHE A 182 21.34 -6.35 3.85
N LEU A 183 21.64 -5.08 4.12
CA LEU A 183 21.71 -4.06 3.07
C LEU A 183 22.90 -4.26 2.12
N ALA A 184 24.04 -4.73 2.63
CA ALA A 184 25.18 -5.09 1.80
C ALA A 184 24.82 -6.24 0.84
N ASP A 185 24.16 -7.28 1.32
CA ASP A 185 23.72 -8.41 0.51
C ASP A 185 22.66 -7.98 -0.52
N LEU A 186 21.69 -7.16 -0.10
CA LEU A 186 20.68 -6.59 -0.98
C LEU A 186 21.30 -5.72 -2.07
N ARG A 187 22.35 -4.95 -1.75
CA ARG A 187 23.14 -4.16 -2.69
C ARG A 187 23.80 -5.03 -3.73
N VAL A 188 24.53 -6.06 -3.30
CA VAL A 188 25.22 -6.99 -4.20
C VAL A 188 24.20 -7.67 -5.11
N LYS A 189 23.12 -8.23 -4.55
CA LYS A 189 22.05 -8.89 -5.31
C LYS A 189 21.42 -7.96 -6.35
N SER A 190 21.07 -6.73 -5.95
CA SER A 190 20.43 -5.77 -6.84
C SER A 190 21.38 -5.31 -7.96
N ARG A 191 22.65 -5.07 -7.65
CA ARG A 191 23.68 -4.74 -8.67
C ARG A 191 23.90 -5.89 -9.64
N CYS A 192 24.07 -7.12 -9.14
CA CYS A 192 24.21 -8.29 -9.99
C CYS A 192 23.03 -8.43 -10.96
N TYR A 193 21.80 -8.18 -10.50
CA TYR A 193 20.63 -8.22 -11.37
C TYR A 193 20.62 -7.08 -12.41
N VAL A 194 20.85 -5.84 -11.98
CA VAL A 194 20.80 -4.66 -12.85
C VAL A 194 21.94 -4.65 -13.86
N TYR A 195 23.11 -5.20 -13.53
CA TYR A 195 24.28 -5.20 -14.40
C TYR A 195 24.43 -6.46 -15.26
N ASP A 196 23.57 -7.45 -15.04
CA ASP A 196 23.50 -8.61 -15.93
C ASP A 196 22.90 -8.22 -17.28
N LEU A 197 23.76 -8.07 -18.29
CA LEU A 197 23.37 -7.70 -19.66
C LEU A 197 22.37 -8.69 -20.29
N ARG A 198 22.25 -9.92 -19.77
CA ARG A 198 21.25 -10.89 -20.24
C ARG A 198 19.82 -10.45 -19.94
N ASN A 199 19.63 -9.54 -18.98
CA ASN A 199 18.34 -8.93 -18.65
C ASN A 199 17.92 -7.83 -19.64
N TYR A 200 18.79 -7.42 -20.57
CA TYR A 200 18.53 -6.34 -21.53
C TYR A 200 18.61 -6.87 -22.96
N ARG A 201 17.45 -7.02 -23.58
CA ARG A 201 17.32 -7.63 -24.90
C ARG A 201 16.40 -6.80 -25.78
N ARG A 202 16.46 -7.04 -27.09
CA ARG A 202 15.55 -6.36 -28.03
C ARG A 202 14.06 -6.66 -27.74
N ASP A 203 13.73 -7.86 -27.27
CA ASP A 203 12.36 -8.28 -26.95
C ASP A 203 11.77 -7.61 -25.69
N ASN A 204 12.59 -7.01 -24.82
CA ASN A 204 12.11 -6.18 -23.71
C ASN A 204 12.50 -4.70 -23.85
N GLU A 205 12.85 -4.27 -25.07
CA GLU A 205 13.22 -2.90 -25.39
C GLU A 205 14.37 -2.35 -24.52
N PHE A 206 15.23 -3.25 -24.03
CA PHE A 206 16.32 -2.94 -23.11
C PHE A 206 15.87 -2.23 -21.82
N GLY A 207 14.63 -2.48 -21.39
CA GLY A 207 14.03 -1.92 -20.18
C GLY A 207 13.59 -2.98 -19.18
N PRO A 208 13.02 -2.57 -18.03
CA PRO A 208 12.51 -3.47 -16.99
C PRO A 208 11.15 -4.06 -17.38
N PHE A 209 11.09 -4.68 -18.56
CA PHE A 209 9.89 -5.30 -19.11
C PHE A 209 10.09 -6.81 -19.25
N LEU A 210 9.00 -7.55 -19.07
CA LEU A 210 8.86 -8.92 -19.50
C LEU A 210 8.60 -8.93 -21.03
N ARG A 211 8.70 -10.10 -21.66
CA ARG A 211 8.50 -10.25 -23.12
C ARG A 211 7.13 -9.77 -23.62
N GLU A 212 6.12 -9.84 -22.75
CA GLU A 212 4.74 -9.43 -23.06
C GLU A 212 4.49 -7.94 -22.81
N ARG A 213 5.56 -7.14 -22.64
CA ARG A 213 5.52 -5.70 -22.26
C ARG A 213 4.91 -5.41 -20.90
N GLU A 214 4.64 -6.44 -20.11
CA GLU A 214 4.35 -6.27 -18.69
C GLU A 214 5.60 -5.78 -17.94
N VAL A 215 5.40 -5.00 -16.90
CA VAL A 215 6.51 -4.50 -16.08
C VAL A 215 7.13 -5.65 -15.28
N ASN A 216 8.44 -5.81 -15.40
CA ASN A 216 9.22 -6.69 -14.53
C ASN A 216 9.55 -5.94 -13.23
N TRP A 217 8.68 -6.06 -12.24
CA TRP A 217 8.81 -5.42 -10.94
C TRP A 217 10.02 -5.88 -10.15
N ALA A 218 10.51 -7.11 -10.34
CA ALA A 218 11.77 -7.55 -9.72
C ALA A 218 12.97 -6.75 -10.26
N HIS A 219 12.95 -6.40 -11.56
CA HIS A 219 13.95 -5.52 -12.15
C HIS A 219 13.81 -4.08 -11.64
N VAL A 220 12.56 -3.57 -11.56
CA VAL A 220 12.29 -2.23 -11.01
C VAL A 220 12.76 -2.12 -9.56
N GLU A 221 12.46 -3.12 -8.72
CA GLU A 221 12.95 -3.21 -7.33
C GLU A 221 14.47 -3.12 -7.27
N ALA A 222 15.17 -3.92 -8.09
CA ALA A 222 16.63 -3.90 -8.13
C ALA A 222 17.19 -2.54 -8.57
N ILE A 223 16.57 -1.87 -9.55
CA ILE A 223 16.95 -0.51 -9.98
C ILE A 223 16.76 0.49 -8.84
N VAL A 224 15.59 0.48 -8.19
CA VAL A 224 15.27 1.38 -7.06
C VAL A 224 16.27 1.17 -5.92
N ASN A 225 16.55 -0.07 -5.57
CA ASN A 225 17.53 -0.42 -4.53
C ASN A 225 18.93 0.16 -4.85
N VAL A 226 19.43 -0.05 -6.07
CA VAL A 226 20.74 0.49 -6.49
C VAL A 226 20.77 2.01 -6.39
N VAL A 227 19.74 2.70 -6.89
CA VAL A 227 19.67 4.16 -6.85
C VAL A 227 19.62 4.66 -5.40
N GLN A 228 18.74 4.10 -4.57
CA GLN A 228 18.56 4.53 -3.19
C GLN A 228 19.82 4.29 -2.35
N MET A 229 20.47 3.14 -2.47
CA MET A 229 21.69 2.86 -1.71
C MET A 229 22.86 3.75 -2.15
N ASN A 230 23.00 4.05 -3.44
CA ASN A 230 23.99 5.03 -3.90
C ASN A 230 23.70 6.44 -3.35
N LEU A 231 22.43 6.83 -3.25
CA LEU A 231 22.05 8.12 -2.65
C LEU A 231 22.35 8.19 -1.16
N VAL A 232 22.18 7.08 -0.43
CA VAL A 232 22.52 6.99 1.00
C VAL A 232 24.01 7.16 1.23
N GLU A 233 24.86 6.52 0.41
CA GLU A 233 26.33 6.59 0.50
C GLU A 233 26.91 7.98 0.21
N LEU A 234 26.14 8.86 -0.41
CA LEU A 234 26.58 10.24 -0.67
C LEU A 234 26.47 11.15 0.58
N GLU A 235 26.30 10.57 1.78
CA GLU A 235 26.50 11.21 3.10
C GLU A 235 26.01 12.66 3.23
N GLY A 236 24.75 12.91 2.86
CA GLY A 236 24.12 14.23 3.02
C GLY A 236 24.34 15.21 1.86
N LEU A 237 25.13 14.83 0.85
CA LEU A 237 25.05 15.51 -0.45
C LEU A 237 23.64 15.32 -1.01
N TRP A 238 23.12 16.40 -1.59
CA TRP A 238 21.89 16.37 -2.38
C TRP A 238 20.61 16.03 -1.60
N LEU A 239 20.58 16.21 -0.28
CA LEU A 239 19.40 15.96 0.57
C LEU A 239 18.12 16.61 0.02
N ASP A 240 18.19 17.89 -0.35
CA ASP A 240 17.05 18.66 -0.89
C ASP A 240 16.54 18.16 -2.25
N THR A 241 17.30 17.26 -2.86
CA THR A 241 17.04 16.81 -4.22
C THR A 241 16.61 15.36 -4.30
N ARG A 242 16.78 14.58 -3.22
CA ARG A 242 16.49 13.14 -3.19
C ARG A 242 15.03 12.86 -3.59
N PRO A 243 14.78 11.77 -4.33
CA PRO A 243 13.41 11.39 -4.63
C PRO A 243 12.67 11.08 -3.31
N PRO A 244 11.39 11.48 -3.18
CA PRO A 244 10.59 11.10 -2.03
C PRO A 244 10.46 9.57 -1.97
N VAL A 245 10.43 9.02 -0.75
CA VAL A 245 10.35 7.58 -0.50
C VAL A 245 9.06 7.22 0.25
N GLY A 246 8.70 5.94 0.26
CA GLY A 246 7.52 5.44 0.94
C GLY A 246 6.23 5.61 0.13
N LEU A 247 5.14 5.06 0.66
CA LEU A 247 3.89 4.93 -0.09
C LEU A 247 3.26 6.29 -0.43
N GLU A 248 3.43 7.33 0.39
CA GLU A 248 2.90 8.68 0.09
C GLU A 248 3.47 9.24 -1.22
N ALA A 249 4.70 8.85 -1.58
CA ALA A 249 5.32 9.24 -2.84
C ALA A 249 4.60 8.66 -4.08
N THR A 250 3.74 7.64 -3.91
CA THR A 250 3.00 7.00 -5.01
C THR A 250 1.69 7.70 -5.37
N ARG A 251 1.24 8.67 -4.56
CA ARG A 251 -0.02 9.39 -4.80
C ARG A 251 0.09 10.32 -6.00
N GLY A 252 -1.04 10.58 -6.65
CA GLY A 252 -1.10 11.65 -7.66
C GLY A 252 -0.75 13.01 -7.04
N TYR A 253 -0.02 13.83 -7.79
CA TYR A 253 0.51 15.14 -7.38
C TYR A 253 1.47 15.11 -6.18
N SER A 254 2.07 13.96 -5.86
CA SER A 254 3.12 13.86 -4.82
C SER A 254 4.46 14.45 -5.24
N ALA A 255 4.69 14.62 -6.55
CA ALA A 255 5.96 15.09 -7.07
C ALA A 255 6.22 16.58 -6.73
N PRO A 256 7.48 16.97 -6.48
CA PRO A 256 7.83 18.36 -6.19
C PRO A 256 7.34 19.32 -7.30
N GLY A 257 6.56 20.33 -6.89
CA GLY A 257 6.04 21.34 -7.81
C GLY A 257 4.82 20.91 -8.62
N ALA A 258 4.18 19.78 -8.32
CA ALA A 258 3.01 19.28 -9.03
C ALA A 258 1.88 20.32 -9.15
N PHE A 259 1.58 21.04 -8.08
CA PHE A 259 0.51 22.06 -8.07
C PHE A 259 0.80 23.32 -8.89
N LYS A 260 2.01 23.47 -9.43
CA LYS A 260 2.35 24.56 -10.37
C LYS A 260 2.06 24.18 -11.82
N ARG A 261 1.64 22.93 -12.08
CA ARG A 261 1.43 22.39 -13.43
C ARG A 261 -0.06 22.31 -13.77
N THR A 262 -0.33 21.88 -15.00
CA THR A 262 -1.69 21.60 -15.46
C THR A 262 -2.32 20.50 -14.59
N PRO A 263 -3.62 20.60 -14.24
CA PRO A 263 -4.32 19.56 -13.50
C PRO A 263 -4.31 18.20 -14.20
N GLU A 264 -4.12 18.15 -15.51
CA GLU A 264 -4.05 16.89 -16.25
C GLU A 264 -2.73 16.14 -16.00
N ASP A 265 -1.66 16.86 -15.62
CA ASP A 265 -0.31 16.32 -15.36
C ASP A 265 -0.15 15.83 -13.90
N TRP A 266 -1.06 14.97 -13.45
CA TRP A 266 -1.07 14.43 -12.09
C TRP A 266 0.20 13.64 -11.72
N ALA A 267 0.90 13.10 -12.71
CA ALA A 267 2.14 12.34 -12.54
C ALA A 267 3.41 13.19 -12.77
N CYS A 268 3.25 14.48 -13.10
CA CYS A 268 4.36 15.39 -13.38
C CYS A 268 5.27 14.94 -14.54
N VAL A 269 4.68 14.40 -15.60
CA VAL A 269 5.38 13.88 -16.78
C VAL A 269 5.94 14.98 -17.69
N GLU A 270 5.24 16.11 -17.82
CA GLU A 270 5.53 17.10 -18.88
C GLU A 270 6.57 18.17 -18.49
N GLY A 271 7.28 18.00 -17.37
CA GLY A 271 8.18 19.04 -16.84
C GLY A 271 9.65 18.65 -16.75
N THR A 272 10.39 19.43 -15.98
CA THR A 272 11.83 19.17 -15.76
C THR A 272 12.02 18.00 -14.82
N TRP A 273 12.73 16.98 -15.30
CA TRP A 273 13.07 15.80 -14.53
C TRP A 273 14.49 15.88 -14.00
N ARG A 274 14.68 15.52 -12.74
CA ARG A 274 16.00 15.17 -12.22
C ARG A 274 16.26 13.70 -12.51
N ARG A 275 17.32 13.44 -13.27
CA ARG A 275 17.75 12.08 -13.60
C ARG A 275 18.86 11.64 -12.65
N TYR A 276 18.70 10.46 -12.07
CA TYR A 276 19.78 9.76 -11.38
C TYR A 276 20.40 8.74 -12.34
N VAL A 277 21.71 8.78 -12.47
CA VAL A 277 22.47 7.85 -13.32
C VAL A 277 23.50 7.16 -12.45
N SER A 278 23.47 5.83 -12.45
CA SER A 278 24.51 5.00 -11.87
C SER A 278 25.25 4.31 -13.00
N PHE A 279 26.56 4.55 -13.09
CA PHE A 279 27.42 3.88 -14.05
C PHE A 279 27.95 2.57 -13.46
N MET A 280 28.15 1.56 -14.31
CA MET A 280 28.95 0.41 -13.95
C MET A 280 30.41 0.86 -13.88
N ASP A 281 30.96 0.99 -12.67
CA ASP A 281 32.40 1.13 -12.48
C ASP A 281 33.01 -0.28 -12.52
N TYR A 282 33.59 -0.64 -13.66
CA TYR A 282 34.40 -1.85 -13.80
C TYR A 282 35.79 -1.55 -13.23
N ARG A 283 35.91 -1.57 -11.90
CA ARG A 283 37.22 -1.62 -11.24
C ARG A 283 37.63 -3.06 -11.00
#